data_AF-A0A3S5JW74-F1
#
_entry.id   AF-A0A3S5JW74-F1
#
_cell.length_a   1.000
_cell.length_b   1.000
_cell.length_c   1.000
_cell.angle_alpha   90.00
_cell.angle_beta   90.00
_cell.angle_gamma   90.00
#
_symmetry.space_group_name_H-M   'P 1'
#
loop_
_entity.id
_entity.type
_entity.pdbx_description
1 polymer ?
#
loop_
_entity_poly.entity_id
_entity_poly.type
_entity_poly.pdbx_seq_one_letter_code
_entity_poly.pdbx_strand_id
1 'polypeptide(L)'
;MATLAEIRAKLAEQENKSSSRGSVSDNAIYPFWNIPEGTTSTIRFLPDADKNNTFFWVERAMIKLPFPGIKGQADTKPTLVQVPCMEMWNEPCQVLAEVRTWFKDKSLEDMGRKYWKKRSYIFNGFVVNSTLDEDTTPENPIRRFVINPSIFNIIRSALMNPDMEDLPTDLESGRDFKLTKTQKGGYADYSTSTWSFKARSLSESERGAIDQYGLHNLSDFMPKKPSAEELNIIQEMFKASVDGELYDPDRFGQYYKPAGLNVGGSNNKAPATTTATATTEAKPVAEATPVATATPVQTTPEPAKVEVTETVTATASEPTTAPGGKVSADDILSMIRSRQANK
;
A
#
# COMPACT_ATOMS: atom_id res chain seq x y z
N MET A 1 -30.86 -15.27 46.07
CA MET A 1 -29.48 -15.70 45.77
C MET A 1 -29.51 -16.25 44.35
N ALA A 2 -28.77 -15.65 43.41
CA ALA A 2 -28.75 -16.14 42.04
C ALA A 2 -28.15 -17.56 42.02
N THR A 3 -28.80 -18.47 41.31
CA THR A 3 -28.36 -19.87 41.23
C THR A 3 -27.10 -19.98 40.39
N LEU A 4 -26.28 -21.01 40.65
CA LEU A 4 -25.06 -21.30 39.89
C LEU A 4 -25.32 -21.46 38.38
N ALA A 5 -26.54 -21.86 38.00
CA ALA A 5 -26.99 -21.95 36.61
C ALA A 5 -27.21 -20.56 35.97
N GLU A 6 -27.82 -19.62 36.69
CA GLU A 6 -28.04 -18.25 36.22
C GLU A 6 -26.72 -17.46 36.12
N ILE A 7 -25.76 -17.72 37.02
CA ILE A 7 -24.43 -17.12 36.94
C ILE A 7 -23.65 -17.68 35.74
N ARG A 8 -23.74 -18.99 35.45
CA ARG A 8 -23.15 -19.58 34.24
C ARG A 8 -23.80 -19.09 32.95
N ALA A 9 -25.12 -18.92 32.94
CA ALA A 9 -25.84 -18.35 31.80
C ALA A 9 -25.42 -16.90 31.55
N LYS A 10 -25.30 -16.07 32.60
CA LYS A 10 -24.79 -14.69 32.48
C LYS A 10 -23.33 -14.63 32.06
N LEU A 11 -22.47 -15.54 32.54
CA LEU A 11 -21.07 -15.61 32.09
C LEU A 11 -20.97 -16.03 30.63
N ALA A 12 -21.76 -17.00 30.17
CA ALA A 12 -21.82 -17.40 28.76
C ALA A 12 -22.38 -16.28 27.86
N GLU A 13 -23.38 -15.51 28.33
CA GLU A 13 -23.87 -14.31 27.64
C GLU A 13 -22.84 -13.19 27.59
N GLN A 14 -22.03 -13.04 28.65
CA GLN A 14 -20.92 -12.08 28.68
C GLN A 14 -19.78 -12.51 27.76
N GLU A 15 -19.49 -13.82 27.69
CA GLU A 15 -18.51 -14.40 26.76
C GLU A 15 -18.96 -14.18 25.31
N ASN A 16 -20.22 -14.45 24.98
CA ASN A 16 -20.80 -14.21 23.65
C ASN A 16 -20.94 -12.72 23.27
N LYS A 17 -21.14 -11.81 24.24
CA LYS A 17 -21.09 -10.36 23.99
C LYS A 17 -19.66 -9.84 23.87
N SER A 18 -18.69 -10.50 24.51
CA SER A 18 -17.26 -10.14 24.41
C SER A 18 -16.59 -10.67 23.14
N SER A 19 -17.10 -11.75 22.56
CA SER A 19 -16.63 -12.30 21.27
C SER A 19 -17.15 -11.54 20.04
N SER A 20 -18.19 -10.70 20.18
CA SER A 20 -18.74 -9.88 19.08
C SER A 20 -18.02 -8.52 18.86
N ARG A 21 -16.93 -8.23 19.59
CA ARG A 21 -16.09 -7.04 19.36
C ARG A 21 -14.61 -7.36 19.19
N GLY A 22 -14.31 -8.60 18.81
CA GLY A 22 -13.06 -8.88 18.12
C GLY A 22 -13.07 -8.17 16.77
N SER A 23 -12.00 -7.43 16.47
CA SER A 23 -11.70 -6.98 15.11
C SER A 23 -11.60 -8.23 14.23
N VAL A 24 -12.74 -8.67 13.69
CA VAL A 24 -12.81 -9.72 12.67
C VAL A 24 -11.93 -9.21 11.53
N SER A 25 -10.86 -9.93 11.24
CA SER A 25 -10.21 -9.86 9.94
C SER A 25 -11.24 -10.37 8.94
N ASP A 26 -12.19 -9.52 8.58
CA ASP A 26 -13.35 -9.82 7.73
C ASP A 26 -12.96 -10.20 6.30
N ASN A 27 -11.65 -10.25 6.00
CA ASN A 27 -11.04 -10.41 4.68
C ASN A 27 -11.71 -9.52 3.62
N ALA A 28 -12.44 -8.48 4.04
CA ALA A 28 -13.25 -7.69 3.15
C ALA A 28 -12.35 -6.81 2.29
N ILE A 29 -11.10 -6.53 2.71
CA ILE A 29 -10.13 -5.86 1.86
C ILE A 29 -9.59 -6.85 0.83
N TYR A 30 -9.76 -6.56 -0.46
CA TYR A 30 -9.14 -7.33 -1.53
C TYR A 30 -7.66 -6.92 -1.69
N PRO A 31 -6.70 -7.83 -1.41
CA PRO A 31 -5.29 -7.48 -1.36
C PRO A 31 -4.66 -7.54 -2.75
N PHE A 32 -5.09 -6.66 -3.66
CA PHE A 32 -4.64 -6.66 -5.06
C PHE A 32 -3.11 -6.56 -5.22
N TRP A 33 -2.38 -6.06 -4.23
CA TRP A 33 -0.93 -6.02 -4.24
C TRP A 33 -0.28 -7.42 -4.21
N ASN A 34 -1.01 -8.45 -3.78
CA ASN A 34 -0.56 -9.84 -3.76
C ASN A 34 -0.80 -10.57 -5.08
N ILE A 35 -1.49 -9.98 -6.06
CA ILE A 35 -1.73 -10.68 -7.33
C ILE A 35 -0.41 -11.00 -8.04
N PRO A 36 -0.33 -12.09 -8.83
CA PRO A 36 0.90 -12.41 -9.56
C PRO A 36 1.26 -11.31 -10.57
N GLU A 37 2.54 -11.08 -10.79
CA GLU A 37 3.02 -10.16 -11.81
C GLU A 37 2.64 -10.65 -13.22
N GLY A 38 2.35 -9.72 -14.13
CA GLY A 38 1.91 -10.04 -15.49
C GLY A 38 0.44 -10.48 -15.59
N THR A 39 -0.34 -10.40 -14.51
CA THR A 39 -1.75 -10.78 -14.50
C THR A 39 -2.69 -9.58 -14.40
N THR A 40 -3.94 -9.79 -14.81
CA THR A 40 -5.01 -8.80 -14.76
C THR A 40 -6.19 -9.35 -13.97
N SER A 41 -6.51 -8.70 -12.85
CA SER A 41 -7.78 -8.91 -12.13
C SER A 41 -8.83 -7.90 -12.58
N THR A 42 -10.10 -8.26 -12.54
CA THR A 42 -11.21 -7.37 -12.88
C THR A 42 -12.04 -7.07 -11.63
N ILE A 43 -12.25 -5.79 -11.34
CA ILE A 43 -13.03 -5.30 -10.21
C ILE A 43 -14.15 -4.39 -10.70
N ARG A 44 -15.26 -4.34 -9.97
CA ARG A 44 -16.40 -3.45 -10.25
C ARG A 44 -16.61 -2.55 -9.04
N PHE A 45 -16.38 -1.26 -9.20
CA PHE A 45 -16.63 -0.29 -8.12
C PHE A 45 -18.12 -0.09 -7.89
N LEU A 46 -18.49 0.18 -6.65
CA LEU A 46 -19.85 0.50 -6.22
C LEU A 46 -19.92 1.91 -5.63
N PRO A 47 -21.12 2.48 -5.49
CA PRO A 47 -21.29 3.74 -4.78
C PRO A 47 -21.08 3.56 -3.27
N ASP A 48 -20.80 4.68 -2.60
CA ASP A 48 -20.80 4.74 -1.13
C ASP A 48 -22.24 4.61 -0.61
N ALA A 49 -22.40 3.99 0.56
CA ALA A 49 -23.68 3.99 1.26
C ALA A 49 -24.07 5.39 1.74
N ASP A 50 -23.08 6.24 2.04
CA ASP A 50 -23.34 7.63 2.38
C ASP A 50 -23.67 8.46 1.14
N LYS A 51 -24.95 8.82 1.00
CA LYS A 51 -25.45 9.66 -0.09
C LYS A 51 -24.90 11.09 -0.09
N ASN A 52 -24.31 11.55 1.03
CA ASN A 52 -23.69 12.87 1.10
C ASN A 52 -22.26 12.87 0.56
N ASN A 53 -21.62 11.69 0.45
CA ASN A 53 -20.32 11.60 -0.18
C ASN A 53 -20.49 11.80 -1.69
N THR A 54 -20.01 12.93 -2.20
CA THR A 54 -20.07 13.24 -3.64
C THR A 54 -19.19 12.30 -4.46
N PHE A 55 -18.17 11.72 -3.83
CA PHE A 55 -17.27 10.77 -4.48
C PHE A 55 -17.63 9.33 -4.07
N PHE A 56 -17.34 8.38 -4.94
CA PHE A 56 -17.47 6.95 -4.60
C PHE A 56 -16.20 6.38 -3.95
N TRP A 57 -15.41 7.25 -3.31
CA TRP A 57 -14.22 6.91 -2.54
C TRP A 57 -14.04 7.85 -1.36
N VAL A 58 -13.19 7.43 -0.42
CA VAL A 58 -12.72 8.29 0.69
C VAL A 58 -11.20 8.33 0.70
N GLU A 59 -10.63 9.53 0.88
CA GLU A 59 -9.18 9.71 0.98
C GLU A 59 -8.68 9.39 2.40
N ARG A 60 -7.65 8.55 2.48
CA ARG A 60 -6.95 8.20 3.72
C ARG A 60 -5.47 8.57 3.60
N ALA A 61 -4.90 9.21 4.61
CA ALA A 61 -3.49 9.58 4.65
C ALA A 61 -2.79 9.04 5.91
N MET A 62 -1.90 8.06 5.76
CA MET A 62 -1.15 7.48 6.88
C MET A 62 0.33 7.84 6.77
N ILE A 63 0.99 8.08 7.90
CA ILE A 63 2.45 8.22 7.99
C ILE A 63 3.00 6.91 8.55
N LYS A 64 4.10 6.41 7.98
CA LYS A 64 4.81 5.24 8.50
C LYS A 64 6.03 5.73 9.29
N LEU A 65 6.07 5.42 10.57
CA LEU A 65 7.20 5.70 11.47
C LEU A 65 8.08 4.46 11.56
N PRO A 66 9.31 4.50 11.03
CA PRO A 66 10.26 3.40 11.05
C PRO A 66 11.08 3.37 12.35
N PHE A 67 11.00 2.27 13.06
CA PHE A 67 11.82 1.97 14.23
C PHE A 67 12.85 0.89 13.89
N PRO A 68 14.08 0.98 14.44
CA PRO A 68 15.11 -0.04 14.24
C PRO A 68 14.75 -1.38 14.91
N GLY A 69 13.92 -1.36 15.94
CA GLY A 69 13.46 -2.55 16.65
C GLY A 69 12.45 -2.20 17.74
N ILE A 70 12.09 -3.21 18.54
CA ILE A 70 11.14 -3.09 19.65
C ILE A 70 11.90 -3.26 20.96
N LYS A 71 11.69 -2.33 21.90
CA LYS A 71 12.30 -2.37 23.23
C LYS A 71 11.87 -3.65 23.95
N GLY A 72 12.84 -4.37 24.50
CA GLY A 72 12.60 -5.62 25.23
C GLY A 72 12.50 -6.88 24.36
N GLN A 73 12.57 -6.76 23.03
CA GLN A 73 12.72 -7.92 22.15
C GLN A 73 14.19 -8.16 21.80
N ALA A 74 14.62 -9.43 21.82
CA ALA A 74 15.99 -9.82 21.43
C ALA A 74 16.22 -9.67 19.92
N ASP A 75 15.16 -9.80 19.12
CA ASP A 75 15.20 -9.61 17.67
C ASP A 75 15.12 -8.12 17.32
N THR A 76 16.21 -7.56 16.80
CA THR A 76 16.26 -6.17 16.30
C THR A 76 15.71 -6.09 14.87
N LYS A 77 14.48 -6.55 14.67
CA LYS A 77 13.83 -6.47 13.36
C LYS A 77 13.26 -5.06 13.16
N PRO A 78 13.63 -4.36 12.07
CA PRO A 78 13.05 -3.06 11.74
C PRO A 78 11.54 -3.15 11.68
N THR A 79 10.88 -2.21 12.35
CA THR A 79 9.45 -2.24 12.61
C THR A 79 8.81 -0.95 12.12
N LEU A 80 7.60 -1.03 11.56
CA LEU A 80 6.87 0.12 11.04
C LEU A 80 5.58 0.34 11.84
N VAL A 81 5.44 1.52 12.42
CA VAL A 81 4.21 1.97 13.06
C VAL A 81 3.44 2.89 12.12
N GLN A 82 2.13 2.69 11.97
CA GLN A 82 1.29 3.52 11.10
C GLN A 82 0.48 4.50 11.94
N VAL A 83 0.58 5.79 11.65
CA VAL A 83 -0.18 6.85 12.32
C VAL A 83 -1.01 7.66 11.32
N PRO A 84 -2.23 8.10 11.68
CA PRO A 84 -3.04 8.95 10.82
C PRO A 84 -2.47 10.37 10.72
N CYS A 85 -2.56 10.96 9.54
CA CYS A 85 -2.19 12.36 9.30
C CYS A 85 -3.41 13.28 9.41
N MET A 86 -3.32 14.33 10.25
CA MET A 86 -4.44 15.27 10.47
C MET A 86 -4.91 16.02 9.22
N GLU A 87 -4.06 16.10 8.20
CA GLU A 87 -4.41 16.76 6.93
C GLU A 87 -5.56 16.06 6.19
N MET A 88 -5.87 14.79 6.52
CA MET A 88 -7.07 14.13 5.97
C MET A 88 -8.38 14.75 6.50
N TRP A 89 -8.35 15.43 7.64
CA TRP A 89 -9.46 16.20 8.20
C TRP A 89 -9.29 17.71 7.98
N ASN A 90 -8.45 18.13 7.03
CA ASN A 90 -8.11 19.53 6.76
C ASN A 90 -7.48 20.27 7.95
N GLU A 91 -6.85 19.54 8.88
CA GLU A 91 -6.13 20.11 10.03
C GLU A 91 -4.61 19.98 9.88
N PRO A 92 -3.82 20.89 10.48
CA PRO A 92 -2.36 20.86 10.34
C PRO A 92 -1.77 19.60 11.01
N CYS A 93 -0.97 18.84 10.25
CA CYS A 93 -0.22 17.70 10.78
C CYS A 93 1.16 18.14 11.25
N GLN A 94 1.43 18.01 12.56
CA GLN A 94 2.69 18.42 13.18
C GLN A 94 3.91 17.70 12.58
N VAL A 95 3.80 16.38 12.35
CA VAL A 95 4.87 15.59 11.72
C VAL A 95 5.22 16.14 10.33
N LEU A 96 4.22 16.42 9.50
CA LEU A 96 4.47 16.97 8.17
C LEU A 96 4.92 18.43 8.19
N ALA A 97 4.57 19.21 9.22
CA ALA A 97 5.10 20.55 9.37
C ALA A 97 6.62 20.54 9.49
N GLU A 98 7.17 19.60 10.27
CA GLU A 98 8.61 19.40 10.43
C GLU A 98 9.25 18.78 9.19
N VAL A 99 8.70 17.67 8.70
CA VAL A 99 9.21 16.95 7.51
C VAL A 99 9.30 17.85 6.27
N ARG A 100 8.35 18.79 6.10
CA ARG A 100 8.41 19.77 5.00
C ARG A 100 9.65 20.67 5.04
N THR A 101 10.18 20.96 6.23
CA THR A 101 11.39 21.77 6.36
C THR A 101 12.62 21.01 5.88
N TRP A 102 12.64 19.68 6.00
CA TRP A 102 13.74 18.84 5.56
C TRP A 102 13.91 18.82 4.05
N PHE A 103 12.83 18.95 3.28
CA PHE A 103 12.90 19.06 1.82
C PHE A 103 13.57 20.35 1.32
N LYS A 104 13.86 21.32 2.21
CA LYS A 104 14.65 22.51 1.86
C LYS A 104 16.15 22.21 1.81
N ASP A 105 16.59 21.17 2.52
CA ASP A 105 17.97 20.72 2.55
C ASP A 105 18.11 19.42 1.76
N LYS A 106 18.96 19.41 0.73
CA LYS A 106 19.19 18.22 -0.12
C LYS A 106 19.72 17.03 0.68
N SER A 107 20.42 17.26 1.80
CA SER A 107 20.97 16.18 2.63
C SER A 107 19.90 15.44 3.44
N LEU A 108 18.75 16.07 3.69
CA LEU A 108 17.66 15.50 4.50
C LEU A 108 16.46 15.06 3.64
N GLU A 109 16.56 15.14 2.31
CA GLU A 109 15.47 14.80 1.41
C GLU A 109 15.06 13.33 1.53
N ASP A 110 16.03 12.41 1.63
CA ASP A 110 15.77 10.98 1.79
C ASP A 110 15.09 10.67 3.13
N MET A 111 15.50 11.36 4.19
CA MET A 111 14.82 11.32 5.49
C MET A 111 13.38 11.84 5.34
N GLY A 112 13.18 12.97 4.66
CA GLY A 112 11.85 13.53 4.42
C GLY A 112 10.92 12.57 3.69
N ARG A 113 11.44 11.85 2.68
CA ARG A 113 10.68 10.83 1.93
C ARG A 113 10.27 9.65 2.80
N LYS A 114 11.11 9.26 3.76
CA LYS A 114 10.82 8.16 4.71
C LYS A 114 9.62 8.43 5.60
N TYR A 115 9.48 9.68 6.07
CA TYR A 115 8.42 10.13 6.98
C TYR A 115 7.25 10.83 6.29
N TRP A 116 7.24 10.86 4.96
CA TRP A 116 6.15 11.48 4.21
C TRP A 116 4.84 10.69 4.34
N LYS A 117 3.71 11.40 4.27
CA LYS A 117 2.40 10.77 4.25
C LYS A 117 2.23 9.90 3.01
N LYS A 118 1.69 8.71 3.19
CA LYS A 118 1.21 7.84 2.12
C LYS A 118 -0.30 8.03 1.99
N ARG A 119 -0.71 8.55 0.83
CA ARG A 119 -2.14 8.66 0.46
C ARG A 119 -2.63 7.32 -0.09
N SER A 120 -3.83 6.97 0.29
CA SER A 120 -4.57 5.80 -0.17
C SER A 120 -6.04 6.18 -0.30
N TYR A 121 -6.76 5.48 -1.15
CA TYR A 121 -8.16 5.77 -1.46
C TYR A 121 -8.97 4.51 -1.18
N ILE A 122 -9.98 4.63 -0.32
CA ILE A 122 -10.85 3.51 0.03
C ILE A 122 -12.04 3.53 -0.93
N PHE A 123 -12.23 2.43 -1.64
CA PHE A 123 -13.41 2.16 -2.46
C PHE A 123 -14.09 0.90 -1.94
N ASN A 124 -15.34 0.67 -2.34
CA ASN A 124 -16.03 -0.61 -2.18
C ASN A 124 -16.43 -1.16 -3.56
N GLY A 125 -16.72 -2.47 -3.62
CA GLY A 125 -17.24 -3.09 -4.82
C GLY A 125 -17.01 -4.59 -4.92
N PHE A 126 -17.19 -5.13 -6.12
CA PHE A 126 -17.05 -6.56 -6.38
C PHE A 126 -15.71 -6.91 -7.02
N VAL A 127 -15.23 -8.11 -6.72
CA VAL A 127 -14.15 -8.75 -7.47
C VAL A 127 -14.82 -9.65 -8.51
N VAL A 128 -14.85 -9.19 -9.77
CA VAL A 128 -15.53 -9.91 -10.86
C VAL A 128 -14.69 -11.11 -11.31
N ASN A 129 -13.37 -10.91 -11.41
CA ASN A 129 -12.41 -11.96 -11.70
C ASN A 129 -11.12 -11.67 -10.94
N SER A 130 -10.69 -12.64 -10.14
CA SER A 130 -9.43 -12.55 -9.41
C SER A 130 -8.40 -13.48 -10.02
N THR A 131 -7.16 -13.00 -10.12
CA THR A 131 -5.98 -13.81 -10.43
C THR A 131 -5.20 -14.18 -9.16
N LEU A 132 -5.74 -13.83 -8.00
CA LEU A 132 -5.20 -14.18 -6.69
C LEU A 132 -5.89 -15.43 -6.18
N ASP A 133 -5.10 -16.40 -5.75
CA ASP A 133 -5.60 -17.54 -4.98
C ASP A 133 -5.88 -17.08 -3.55
N GLU A 134 -7.17 -16.92 -3.21
CA GLU A 134 -7.60 -16.54 -1.86
C GLU A 134 -8.05 -17.80 -1.09
N ASP A 135 -7.37 -18.12 0.02
CA ASP A 135 -7.69 -19.29 0.86
C ASP A 135 -9.11 -19.21 1.46
N THR A 136 -9.58 -17.99 1.73
CA THR A 136 -10.91 -17.73 2.29
C THR A 136 -11.50 -16.48 1.66
N THR A 137 -12.63 -16.62 0.97
CA THR A 137 -13.44 -15.49 0.51
C THR A 137 -14.41 -15.06 1.61
N PRO A 138 -14.66 -13.75 1.79
CA PRO A 138 -15.64 -13.28 2.77
C PRO A 138 -17.07 -13.72 2.45
N GLU A 139 -17.90 -13.86 3.48
CA GLU A 139 -19.34 -14.13 3.32
C GLU A 139 -20.07 -13.00 2.58
N ASN A 140 -19.69 -11.74 2.86
CA ASN A 140 -20.14 -10.60 2.08
C ASN A 140 -19.23 -10.42 0.84
N PRO A 141 -19.74 -10.62 -0.38
CA PRO A 141 -18.93 -10.50 -1.60
C PRO A 141 -18.56 -9.04 -1.94
N ILE A 142 -19.17 -8.05 -1.29
CA ILE A 142 -18.78 -6.65 -1.41
C ILE A 142 -17.46 -6.46 -0.66
N ARG A 143 -16.39 -6.27 -1.41
CA ARG A 143 -15.04 -6.04 -0.94
C ARG A 143 -14.73 -4.55 -0.84
N ARG A 144 -13.70 -4.23 -0.07
CA ARG A 144 -13.08 -2.91 0.05
C ARG A 144 -11.76 -2.92 -0.70
N PHE A 145 -11.45 -1.83 -1.38
CA PHE A 145 -10.20 -1.67 -2.12
C PHE A 145 -9.44 -0.48 -1.55
N VAL A 146 -8.22 -0.71 -1.06
CA VAL A 146 -7.32 0.34 -0.59
C VAL A 146 -6.34 0.71 -1.70
N ILE A 147 -6.80 1.57 -2.60
CA ILE A 147 -6.15 1.91 -3.85
C ILE A 147 -5.00 2.92 -3.63
N ASN A 148 -3.87 2.69 -4.30
CA ASN A 148 -2.72 3.60 -4.25
C ASN A 148 -2.90 4.80 -5.20
N PRO A 149 -2.09 5.87 -5.06
CA PRO A 149 -2.24 7.07 -5.90
C PRO A 149 -2.03 6.82 -7.40
N SER A 150 -1.21 5.83 -7.77
CA SER A 150 -0.96 5.48 -9.18
C SER A 150 -2.25 5.01 -9.87
N ILE A 151 -2.95 4.03 -9.29
CA ILE A 151 -4.21 3.53 -9.82
C ILE A 151 -5.31 4.59 -9.70
N PHE A 152 -5.34 5.33 -8.58
CA PHE A 152 -6.32 6.40 -8.38
C PHE A 152 -6.25 7.47 -9.48
N ASN A 153 -5.05 7.84 -9.93
CA ASN A 153 -4.92 8.81 -11.01
C ASN A 153 -5.50 8.30 -12.33
N ILE A 154 -5.41 7.00 -12.62
CA ILE A 154 -6.05 6.39 -13.80
C ILE A 154 -7.57 6.48 -13.69
N ILE A 155 -8.12 6.12 -12.52
CA ILE A 155 -9.55 6.22 -12.22
C ILE A 155 -10.02 7.68 -12.40
N ARG A 156 -9.33 8.62 -11.76
CA ARG A 156 -9.65 10.05 -11.81
C ARG A 156 -9.58 10.62 -13.22
N SER A 157 -8.54 10.30 -13.99
CA SER A 157 -8.38 10.78 -15.36
C SER A 157 -9.51 10.29 -16.28
N ALA A 158 -9.99 9.06 -16.07
CA ALA A 158 -11.11 8.54 -16.85
C ALA A 158 -12.43 9.26 -16.55
N LEU A 159 -12.68 9.68 -15.30
CA LEU A 159 -13.86 10.46 -14.93
C LEU A 159 -13.86 11.88 -15.53
N MET A 160 -12.70 12.39 -15.94
CA MET A 160 -12.58 13.68 -16.62
C MET A 160 -12.73 13.56 -18.14
N ASN A 161 -12.84 12.34 -18.67
CA ASN A 161 -12.97 12.12 -20.10
C ASN A 161 -14.43 12.33 -20.53
N PRO A 162 -14.73 13.25 -21.49
CA PRO A 162 -16.08 13.48 -21.97
C PRO A 162 -16.72 12.25 -22.64
N ASP A 163 -15.92 11.28 -23.10
CA ASP A 163 -16.41 10.04 -23.71
C ASP A 163 -16.99 9.05 -22.69
N MET A 164 -16.82 9.30 -21.38
CA MET A 164 -17.40 8.50 -20.32
C MET A 164 -18.82 9.01 -20.00
N GLU A 165 -19.82 8.48 -20.70
CA GLU A 165 -21.23 8.88 -20.57
C GLU A 165 -21.84 8.52 -19.19
N ASP A 166 -21.53 7.32 -18.68
CA ASP A 166 -22.09 6.79 -17.45
C ASP A 166 -21.09 6.81 -16.28
N LEU A 167 -21.61 6.96 -15.06
CA LEU A 167 -20.82 6.77 -13.85
C LEU A 167 -20.32 5.33 -13.77
N PRO A 168 -19.02 5.09 -13.52
CA PRO A 168 -18.50 3.71 -13.46
C PRO A 168 -19.12 2.83 -12.38
N THR A 169 -19.68 3.46 -11.34
CA THR A 169 -20.36 2.79 -10.22
C THR A 169 -21.86 2.55 -10.44
N ASP A 170 -22.41 2.96 -11.58
CA ASP A 170 -23.82 2.77 -11.89
C ASP A 170 -24.20 1.27 -11.87
N LEU A 171 -25.40 0.95 -11.38
CA LEU A 171 -25.84 -0.43 -11.18
C LEU A 171 -26.32 -1.09 -12.49
N GLU A 172 -26.64 -0.30 -13.52
CA GLU A 172 -27.18 -0.75 -14.81
C GLU A 172 -26.19 -0.51 -15.96
N SER A 173 -25.52 0.65 -15.97
CA SER A 173 -24.61 1.08 -17.03
C SER A 173 -23.17 1.32 -16.57
N GLY A 174 -22.81 0.89 -15.36
CA GLY A 174 -21.44 1.08 -14.86
C GLY A 174 -20.39 0.23 -15.59
N ARG A 175 -19.12 0.42 -15.22
CA ARG A 175 -17.96 -0.14 -15.94
C ARG A 175 -17.03 -0.88 -15.00
N ASP A 176 -16.56 -2.03 -15.48
CA ASP A 176 -15.56 -2.81 -14.75
C ASP A 176 -14.16 -2.23 -14.99
N PHE A 177 -13.31 -2.31 -13.97
CA PHE A 177 -11.93 -1.86 -13.99
C PHE A 177 -10.99 -3.05 -14.05
N LYS A 178 -10.11 -3.07 -15.05
CA LYS A 178 -9.07 -4.08 -15.23
C LYS A 178 -7.80 -3.61 -14.54
N LEU A 179 -7.50 -4.22 -13.41
CA LEU A 179 -6.31 -3.98 -12.62
C LEU A 179 -5.20 -4.93 -13.09
N THR A 180 -4.21 -4.36 -13.79
CA THR A 180 -3.08 -5.10 -14.33
C THR A 180 -1.85 -4.80 -13.50
N LYS A 181 -1.23 -5.83 -12.91
CA LYS A 181 0.03 -5.67 -12.18
C LYS A 181 1.20 -6.05 -13.08
N THR A 182 2.05 -5.07 -13.36
CA THR A 182 3.31 -5.24 -14.06
C THR A 182 4.47 -4.92 -13.11
N GLN A 183 5.70 -4.95 -13.62
CA GLN A 183 6.88 -4.58 -12.87
C GLN A 183 7.67 -3.52 -13.65
N LYS A 184 8.11 -2.47 -12.95
CA LYS A 184 9.00 -1.45 -13.51
C LYS A 184 10.12 -1.17 -12.52
N GLY A 185 11.36 -1.50 -12.90
CA GLY A 185 12.54 -1.31 -12.06
C GLY A 185 12.50 -2.09 -10.74
N GLY A 186 11.92 -3.30 -10.74
CA GLY A 186 11.78 -4.15 -9.56
C GLY A 186 10.63 -3.77 -8.61
N TYR A 187 9.86 -2.73 -8.93
CA TYR A 187 8.67 -2.34 -8.17
C TYR A 187 7.40 -2.68 -8.94
N ALA A 188 6.34 -3.01 -8.20
CA ALA A 188 5.02 -3.20 -8.79
C ALA A 188 4.55 -1.92 -9.49
N ASP A 189 4.11 -2.06 -10.73
CA ASP A 189 3.54 -0.99 -11.54
C ASP A 189 2.11 -1.37 -11.96
N TYR A 190 1.24 -0.36 -12.01
CA TYR A 190 -0.17 -0.54 -12.36
C TYR A 190 -0.60 0.40 -13.49
N SER A 191 0.35 1.07 -14.12
CA SER A 191 0.12 2.11 -15.13
C SER A 191 -0.67 1.62 -16.35
N THR A 192 -0.65 0.32 -16.62
CA THR A 192 -1.38 -0.34 -17.72
C THR A 192 -2.80 -0.80 -17.33
N SER A 193 -3.25 -0.49 -16.12
CA SER A 193 -4.64 -0.74 -15.71
C SER A 193 -5.59 0.17 -16.48
N THR A 194 -6.80 -0.31 -16.78
CA THR A 194 -7.74 0.42 -17.65
C THR A 194 -9.19 0.06 -17.37
N TRP A 195 -10.11 0.89 -17.83
CA TRP A 195 -11.54 0.61 -17.79
C TRP A 195 -11.96 -0.32 -18.92
N SER A 196 -12.99 -1.13 -18.66
CA SER A 196 -13.68 -1.86 -19.70
C SER A 196 -14.33 -0.87 -20.68
N PHE A 197 -14.15 -1.16 -21.97
CA PHE A 197 -14.78 -0.39 -23.05
C PHE A 197 -16.31 -0.54 -23.05
N LYS A 198 -16.83 -1.68 -22.58
CA LYS A 198 -18.27 -1.93 -22.52
C LYS A 198 -18.79 -1.66 -21.12
N ALA A 199 -19.88 -0.90 -21.04
CA ALA A 199 -20.74 -0.83 -19.87
C ALA A 199 -21.39 -2.20 -19.61
N ARG A 200 -21.68 -2.48 -18.34
CA ARG A 200 -22.28 -3.75 -17.90
C ARG A 200 -23.20 -3.48 -16.71
N SER A 201 -24.38 -4.05 -16.73
CA SER A 201 -25.28 -4.10 -15.58
C SER A 201 -24.80 -5.11 -14.54
N LEU A 202 -25.09 -4.85 -13.26
CA LEU A 202 -24.85 -5.83 -12.21
C LEU A 202 -25.68 -7.10 -12.47
N SER A 203 -25.05 -8.24 -12.28
CA SER A 203 -25.69 -9.55 -12.30
C SER A 203 -26.71 -9.69 -11.16
N GLU A 204 -27.62 -10.65 -11.29
CA GLU A 204 -28.63 -10.94 -10.25
C GLU A 204 -27.98 -11.29 -8.90
N SER A 205 -26.86 -12.01 -8.90
CA SER A 205 -26.09 -12.32 -7.69
C SER A 205 -25.45 -11.08 -7.06
N GLU A 206 -24.91 -10.16 -7.87
CA GLU A 206 -24.33 -8.90 -7.38
C GLU A 206 -25.42 -8.00 -6.78
N ARG A 207 -26.60 -7.91 -7.42
CA ARG A 207 -27.76 -7.18 -6.90
C ARG A 207 -28.28 -7.79 -5.59
N GLY A 208 -28.45 -9.11 -5.55
CA GLY A 208 -28.88 -9.82 -4.35
C GLY A 208 -27.92 -9.65 -3.18
N ALA A 209 -26.61 -9.55 -3.43
CA ALA A 209 -25.64 -9.24 -2.38
C ALA A 209 -25.79 -7.82 -1.81
N ILE A 210 -26.10 -6.83 -2.65
CA ILE A 210 -26.39 -5.46 -2.21
C ILE A 210 -27.65 -5.45 -1.34
N ASP A 211 -28.70 -6.17 -1.75
CA ASP A 211 -29.96 -6.23 -0.99
C ASP A 211 -29.79 -6.95 0.36
N GLN A 212 -28.95 -7.99 0.40
CA GLN A 212 -28.72 -8.78 1.61
C GLN A 212 -27.79 -8.09 2.63
N TYR A 213 -26.66 -7.54 2.16
CA TYR A 213 -25.62 -7.03 3.05
C TYR A 213 -25.57 -5.51 3.15
N GLY A 214 -26.20 -4.80 2.20
CA GLY A 214 -26.08 -3.37 2.05
C GLY A 214 -24.73 -2.93 1.51
N LEU A 215 -24.66 -1.69 1.04
CA LEU A 215 -23.41 -1.03 0.71
C LEU A 215 -22.67 -0.65 1.99
N HIS A 216 -21.35 -0.67 1.97
CA HIS A 216 -20.56 -0.17 3.09
C HIS A 216 -20.54 1.36 3.10
N ASN A 217 -20.63 1.95 4.28
CA ASN A 217 -20.27 3.36 4.46
C ASN A 217 -18.74 3.48 4.53
N LEU A 218 -18.15 4.14 3.54
CA LEU A 218 -16.68 4.21 3.42
C LEU A 218 -16.03 4.98 4.57
N SER A 219 -16.76 5.92 5.19
CA SER A 219 -16.27 6.72 6.31
C SER A 219 -16.04 5.88 7.57
N ASP A 220 -16.73 4.75 7.73
CA ASP A 220 -16.56 3.85 8.87
C ASP A 220 -15.19 3.13 8.86
N PHE A 221 -14.52 3.11 7.70
CA PHE A 221 -13.20 2.50 7.54
C PHE A 221 -12.05 3.50 7.62
N MET A 222 -12.37 4.77 7.87
CA MET A 222 -11.36 5.76 8.18
C MET A 222 -10.78 5.50 9.57
N PRO A 223 -9.48 5.76 9.78
CA PRO A 223 -8.94 5.73 11.12
C PRO A 223 -9.69 6.74 11.99
N LYS A 224 -9.87 6.42 13.27
CA LYS A 224 -10.44 7.37 14.22
C LYS A 224 -9.58 8.65 14.23
N LYS A 225 -10.23 9.81 14.23
CA LYS A 225 -9.55 11.09 14.41
C LYS A 225 -8.81 11.10 15.76
N PRO A 226 -7.48 11.32 15.77
CA PRO A 226 -6.71 11.43 16.99
C PRO A 226 -7.20 12.57 17.88
N SER A 227 -7.25 12.30 19.19
CA SER A 227 -7.40 13.31 20.24
C SER A 227 -6.11 14.08 20.48
N ALA A 228 -6.17 15.17 21.26
CA ALA A 228 -4.98 15.98 21.58
C ALA A 228 -3.86 15.16 22.26
N GLU A 229 -4.23 14.20 23.11
CA GLU A 229 -3.29 13.29 23.75
C GLU A 229 -2.62 12.36 22.73
N GLU A 230 -3.40 11.74 21.84
CA GLU A 230 -2.90 10.88 20.77
C GLU A 230 -1.99 11.65 19.79
N LEU A 231 -2.27 12.94 19.55
CA LEU A 231 -1.42 13.81 18.73
C LEU A 231 -0.06 14.06 19.38
N ASN A 232 -0.02 14.29 20.70
CA ASN A 232 1.23 14.41 21.44
C ASN A 232 2.03 13.11 21.36
N ILE A 233 1.37 11.95 21.54
CA ILE A 233 1.99 10.63 21.40
C ILE A 233 2.56 10.42 19.99
N ILE A 234 1.84 10.83 18.93
CA ILE A 234 2.35 10.76 17.56
C ILE A 234 3.63 11.60 17.42
N GLN A 235 3.67 12.80 17.99
CA GLN A 235 4.83 13.68 17.92
C GLN A 235 6.03 13.10 18.69
N GLU A 236 5.80 12.57 19.89
CA GLU A 236 6.84 11.90 20.68
C GLU A 236 7.41 10.69 19.95
N MET A 237 6.53 9.86 19.38
CA MET A 237 6.91 8.67 18.62
C MET A 237 7.67 9.05 17.35
N PHE A 238 7.31 10.14 16.69
CA PHE A 238 8.07 10.67 15.55
C PHE A 238 9.48 11.09 15.95
N LYS A 239 9.65 11.84 17.04
CA LYS A 239 10.98 12.23 17.55
C LYS A 239 11.83 11.00 17.90
N ALA A 240 11.28 10.07 18.66
CA ALA A 240 11.96 8.81 19.01
C ALA A 240 12.40 8.02 17.77
N SER A 241 11.55 7.97 16.74
CA SER A 241 11.86 7.31 15.45
C SER A 241 13.00 8.01 14.69
N VAL A 242 13.02 9.35 14.70
CA VAL A 242 14.08 10.16 14.08
C VAL A 242 15.41 10.01 14.82
N ASP A 243 15.38 9.98 16.15
CA ASP A 243 16.54 9.79 17.02
C ASP A 243 17.10 8.36 16.99
N GLY A 244 16.39 7.43 16.33
CA GLY A 244 16.80 6.03 16.20
C GLY A 244 16.58 5.21 17.47
N GLU A 245 15.69 5.66 18.36
CA GLU A 245 15.29 4.90 19.55
C GLU A 245 14.51 3.64 19.16
N LEU A 246 14.51 2.64 20.04
CA LEU A 246 13.65 1.46 19.88
C LEU A 246 12.19 1.83 20.17
N TYR A 247 11.26 1.21 19.47
CA TYR A 247 9.83 1.38 19.75
C TYR A 247 9.52 0.89 21.17
N ASP A 248 8.95 1.75 22.00
CA ASP A 248 8.57 1.45 23.39
C ASP A 248 7.10 0.96 23.47
N PRO A 249 6.85 -0.34 23.69
CA PRO A 249 5.49 -0.89 23.74
C PRO A 249 4.69 -0.41 24.96
N ASP A 250 5.35 -0.10 26.08
CA ASP A 250 4.67 0.32 27.31
C ASP A 250 4.13 1.73 27.16
N ARG A 251 4.90 2.60 26.47
CA ARG A 251 4.51 3.99 26.22
C ARG A 251 3.57 4.15 25.03
N PHE A 252 3.85 3.50 23.90
CA PHE A 252 3.13 3.73 22.64
C PHE A 252 2.12 2.66 22.29
N GLY A 253 2.27 1.45 22.86
CA GLY A 253 1.46 0.28 22.51
C GLY A 253 -0.01 0.43 22.84
N GLN A 254 -0.38 1.29 23.78
CA GLN A 254 -1.79 1.58 24.08
C GLN A 254 -2.48 2.40 22.99
N TYR A 255 -1.74 3.12 22.14
CA TYR A 255 -2.29 4.03 21.13
C TYR A 255 -2.03 3.52 19.71
N TYR A 256 -0.76 3.24 19.37
CA TYR A 256 -0.34 2.86 18.03
C TYR A 256 0.61 1.68 18.10
N LYS A 257 0.16 0.51 17.64
CA LYS A 257 0.94 -0.72 17.62
C LYS A 257 1.55 -0.96 16.24
N PRO A 258 2.79 -1.46 16.17
CA PRO A 258 3.33 -1.97 14.92
C PRO A 258 2.63 -3.26 14.50
N ALA A 259 2.64 -3.53 13.19
CA ALA A 259 2.06 -4.76 12.65
C ALA A 259 2.79 -6.00 13.21
N GLY A 260 2.03 -6.99 13.68
CA GLY A 260 2.58 -8.26 14.21
C GLY A 260 2.99 -8.24 15.68
N LEU A 261 2.97 -7.10 16.38
CA LEU A 261 3.27 -7.04 17.81
C LEU A 261 2.01 -7.32 18.65
N ASN A 262 1.92 -8.53 19.19
CA ASN A 262 0.97 -8.87 20.25
C ASN A 262 1.61 -8.57 21.61
N VAL A 263 1.37 -7.37 22.16
CA VAL A 263 1.74 -7.07 23.54
C VAL A 263 0.77 -7.84 24.45
N GLY A 264 1.26 -8.88 25.12
CA GLY A 264 0.50 -9.64 26.10
C GLY A 264 0.16 -8.76 27.31
N GLY A 265 -1.13 -8.58 27.57
CA GLY A 265 -1.63 -8.08 28.86
C GLY A 265 -1.62 -6.56 29.06
N SER A 266 -2.68 -5.87 28.61
CA SER A 266 -3.42 -4.88 29.41
C SER A 266 -4.53 -4.25 28.58
N ASN A 267 -5.77 -4.47 29.05
CA ASN A 267 -6.99 -3.70 28.84
C ASN A 267 -7.14 -2.90 27.53
N ASN A 268 -7.94 -3.47 26.64
CA ASN A 268 -8.66 -2.85 25.53
C ASN A 268 -8.97 -1.35 25.71
N LYS A 269 -8.30 -0.47 24.94
CA LYS A 269 -8.88 0.79 24.43
C LYS A 269 -8.08 1.45 23.28
N ALA A 270 -7.64 0.69 22.27
CA ALA A 270 -7.27 1.28 20.98
C ALA A 270 -7.98 0.55 19.85
N PRO A 271 -8.52 1.26 18.84
CA PRO A 271 -8.90 0.63 17.59
C PRO A 271 -7.62 0.12 16.94
N ALA A 272 -7.50 -1.20 16.83
CA ALA A 272 -6.45 -1.85 16.10
C ALA A 272 -6.43 -1.29 14.67
N THR A 273 -5.51 -0.38 14.36
CA THR A 273 -5.17 -0.06 12.97
C THR A 273 -4.26 -1.17 12.45
N THR A 274 -4.72 -2.41 12.53
CA THR A 274 -4.03 -3.58 11.98
C THR A 274 -4.27 -3.61 10.48
N THR A 275 -3.53 -2.80 9.74
CA THR A 275 -3.30 -3.10 8.32
C THR A 275 -2.21 -4.17 8.28
N ALA A 276 -2.62 -5.43 8.19
CA ALA A 276 -1.71 -6.52 7.88
C ALA A 276 -1.06 -6.22 6.52
N THR A 277 0.17 -5.72 6.56
CA THR A 277 1.08 -5.77 5.42
C THR A 277 2.13 -6.77 5.86
N ALA A 278 1.95 -8.02 5.45
CA ALA A 278 2.95 -9.05 5.63
C ALA A 278 4.21 -8.62 4.87
N THR A 279 5.30 -8.40 5.61
CA THR A 279 6.64 -8.33 5.03
C THR A 279 6.97 -9.74 4.57
N THR A 280 7.19 -9.93 3.27
CA THR A 280 7.62 -11.19 2.68
C THR A 280 9.02 -11.54 3.14
N GLU A 281 9.12 -12.63 3.91
CA GLU A 281 10.34 -13.37 4.14
C GLU A 281 10.57 -14.26 2.91
N ALA A 282 11.62 -13.96 2.12
CA ALA A 282 12.00 -14.77 0.98
C ALA A 282 12.61 -16.07 1.49
N LYS A 283 11.89 -17.19 1.32
CA LYS A 283 12.42 -18.54 1.55
C LYS A 283 13.34 -18.92 0.37
N PRO A 284 14.51 -19.54 0.61
CA PRO A 284 15.43 -19.92 -0.47
C PRO A 284 14.82 -21.00 -1.35
N VAL A 285 14.87 -20.81 -2.66
CA VAL A 285 14.49 -21.78 -3.69
C VAL A 285 15.48 -22.95 -3.63
N ALA A 286 14.95 -24.15 -3.42
CA ALA A 286 15.71 -25.38 -3.49
C ALA A 286 16.11 -25.67 -4.95
N GLU A 287 17.37 -26.07 -5.07
CA GLU A 287 18.14 -26.46 -6.24
C GLU A 287 17.41 -27.48 -7.15
N ALA A 288 17.22 -27.13 -8.41
CA ALA A 288 16.70 -28.02 -9.44
C ALA A 288 17.85 -28.84 -10.05
N THR A 289 17.64 -30.16 -10.10
CA THR A 289 18.48 -31.17 -10.75
C THR A 289 18.71 -30.93 -12.25
N PRO A 290 19.88 -31.28 -12.81
CA PRO A 290 20.25 -30.94 -14.19
C PRO A 290 19.91 -32.03 -15.24
N VAL A 291 19.53 -31.53 -16.42
CA VAL A 291 19.93 -31.92 -17.80
C VAL A 291 19.56 -33.32 -18.34
N ALA A 292 18.87 -33.30 -19.49
CA ALA A 292 19.09 -34.27 -20.57
C ALA A 292 19.06 -33.55 -21.93
N THR A 293 20.13 -33.79 -22.69
CA THR A 293 20.50 -33.23 -24.00
C THR A 293 19.89 -34.01 -25.16
N ALA A 294 19.51 -33.35 -26.26
CA ALA A 294 19.55 -33.94 -27.60
C ALA A 294 19.77 -32.86 -28.68
N THR A 295 20.59 -33.24 -29.66
CA THR A 295 21.45 -32.49 -30.60
C THR A 295 20.72 -32.14 -31.94
N PRO A 296 21.33 -31.35 -32.85
CA PRO A 296 20.67 -30.53 -33.89
C PRO A 296 20.76 -31.10 -35.32
N VAL A 297 19.94 -30.57 -36.25
CA VAL A 297 20.16 -30.62 -37.72
C VAL A 297 19.42 -29.41 -38.36
N GLN A 298 20.11 -28.33 -38.78
CA GLN A 298 20.60 -27.99 -40.14
C GLN A 298 19.51 -27.79 -41.22
N THR A 299 19.32 -26.55 -41.71
CA THR A 299 19.56 -26.10 -43.11
C THR A 299 18.87 -24.75 -43.43
N THR A 300 19.67 -23.83 -44.00
CA THR A 300 19.32 -22.57 -44.69
C THR A 300 18.74 -22.88 -46.08
N PRO A 301 17.83 -22.06 -46.64
CA PRO A 301 18.25 -21.03 -47.61
C PRO A 301 17.51 -19.66 -47.52
N GLU A 302 18.28 -18.59 -47.75
CA GLU A 302 17.90 -17.24 -48.22
C GLU A 302 17.38 -17.31 -49.69
N PRO A 303 16.52 -16.43 -50.28
CA PRO A 303 16.60 -14.95 -50.40
C PRO A 303 15.23 -14.21 -50.25
N ALA A 304 15.02 -12.89 -50.35
CA ALA A 304 15.63 -11.87 -51.19
C ALA A 304 15.40 -10.42 -50.68
N LYS A 305 16.33 -9.58 -51.12
CA LYS A 305 16.45 -8.12 -51.12
C LYS A 305 15.20 -7.37 -51.62
N VAL A 306 14.77 -6.33 -50.90
CA VAL A 306 14.15 -5.13 -51.49
C VAL A 306 14.75 -3.89 -50.84
N GLU A 307 15.17 -2.99 -51.72
CA GLU A 307 15.89 -1.74 -51.54
C GLU A 307 14.88 -0.59 -51.43
N VAL A 308 14.99 0.26 -50.40
CA VAL A 308 14.49 1.64 -50.46
C VAL A 308 15.49 2.54 -49.75
N THR A 309 16.13 3.36 -50.57
CA THR A 309 16.88 4.57 -50.25
C THR A 309 15.98 5.68 -49.71
N GLU A 310 16.38 6.34 -48.63
CA GLU A 310 16.51 7.82 -48.65
C GLU A 310 17.35 8.34 -47.48
N THR A 311 18.32 9.15 -47.87
CA THR A 311 19.30 9.95 -47.15
C THR A 311 18.70 11.08 -46.32
N VAL A 312 19.17 11.29 -45.08
CA VAL A 312 19.52 12.63 -44.56
C VAL A 312 20.71 12.54 -43.60
N THR A 313 21.79 13.19 -44.02
CA THR A 313 23.02 13.66 -43.37
C THR A 313 23.10 13.70 -41.83
N ALA A 314 24.12 13.05 -41.28
CA ALA A 314 24.74 13.37 -40.00
C ALA A 314 26.24 13.70 -40.24
N THR A 315 26.63 14.94 -39.99
CA THR A 315 28.04 15.36 -39.98
C THR A 315 28.52 15.38 -38.54
N ALA A 316 29.53 14.55 -38.27
CA ALA A 316 30.31 14.52 -37.04
C ALA A 316 31.31 15.68 -37.00
N SER A 317 31.64 16.13 -35.79
CA SER A 317 32.94 16.72 -35.45
C SER A 317 33.21 16.51 -33.97
N GLU A 318 34.04 15.52 -33.68
CA GLU A 318 34.93 15.48 -32.52
C GLU A 318 36.27 16.16 -32.93
N PRO A 319 37.12 16.64 -32.01
CA PRO A 319 38.18 15.75 -31.50
C PRO A 319 38.55 15.91 -30.01
N THR A 320 38.81 14.75 -29.35
CA THR A 320 40.05 14.35 -28.60
C THR A 320 40.46 15.22 -27.39
N THR A 321 40.80 14.77 -26.17
CA THR A 321 41.58 13.60 -25.72
C THR A 321 41.50 13.52 -24.18
N ALA A 322 41.53 12.32 -23.60
CA ALA A 322 41.66 12.04 -22.15
C ALA A 322 43.14 12.18 -21.65
N PRO A 323 43.45 12.11 -20.33
CA PRO A 323 43.41 10.83 -19.61
C PRO A 323 42.82 10.90 -18.18
N GLY A 324 42.34 9.74 -17.73
CA GLY A 324 41.69 9.55 -16.45
C GLY A 324 42.61 9.55 -15.23
N GLY A 325 41.98 9.74 -14.08
CA GLY A 325 42.47 9.41 -12.75
C GLY A 325 41.28 9.39 -11.81
N LYS A 326 40.83 8.19 -11.40
CA LYS A 326 39.82 8.05 -10.35
C LYS A 326 40.41 8.64 -9.07
N VAL A 327 39.81 9.71 -8.55
CA VAL A 327 40.14 10.21 -7.21
C VAL A 327 39.75 9.11 -6.23
N SER A 328 40.74 8.46 -5.64
CA SER A 328 40.51 7.40 -4.65
C SER A 328 40.03 8.02 -3.34
N ALA A 329 39.26 7.26 -2.56
CA ALA A 329 38.76 7.72 -1.26
C ALA A 329 39.87 8.18 -0.30
N ASP A 330 41.09 7.66 -0.48
CA ASP A 330 42.28 8.04 0.27
C ASP A 330 42.76 9.47 -0.03
N ASP A 331 42.57 9.97 -1.26
CA ASP A 331 42.89 11.36 -1.62
C ASP A 331 41.90 12.38 -1.03
N ILE A 332 40.65 11.95 -0.78
CA ILE A 332 39.65 12.80 -0.12
C ILE A 332 39.94 12.86 1.39
N LEU A 333 40.35 11.74 1.99
CA LEU A 333 40.72 11.67 3.41
C LEU A 333 42.01 12.45 3.71
N SER A 334 42.99 12.47 2.79
CA SER A 334 44.20 13.27 2.94
C SER A 334 43.91 14.77 2.84
N MET A 335 43.03 15.21 1.94
CA MET A 335 42.59 16.62 1.88
C MET A 335 41.83 17.08 3.13
N ILE A 336 41.07 16.20 3.79
CA ILE A 336 40.36 16.51 5.04
C ILE A 336 41.35 16.65 6.21
N ARG A 337 42.36 15.77 6.30
CA ARG A 337 43.40 15.87 7.35
C ARG A 337 44.25 17.13 7.22
N SER A 338 44.62 17.51 6.00
CA SER A 338 45.37 18.75 5.74
C SER A 338 44.59 20.02 6.13
N ARG A 339 43.25 19.97 6.09
CA ARG A 339 42.40 21.09 6.55
C ARG A 339 42.22 21.14 8.07
N GLN A 340 42.36 20.01 8.77
CA GLN A 340 42.32 19.98 10.23
C GLN A 340 43.66 20.33 10.88
N ALA A 341 44.78 20.12 10.20
CA ALA A 341 46.11 20.49 10.68
C ALA A 341 46.41 22.00 10.56
N ASN A 342 45.59 22.77 9.83
CA ASN A 342 45.77 24.20 9.60
C ASN A 342 44.80 25.06 10.41
N LYS A 343 44.34 24.55 11.56
CA LYS A 343 43.43 25.23 12.48
C LYS A 343 43.97 25.26 13.89
#